data_AF-A0A969GZS9-F1
#
_entry.id   AF-A0A969GZS9-F1
#
_cell.length_a   1.000
_cell.length_b   1.000
_cell.length_c   1.000
_cell.angle_alpha   90.00
_cell.angle_beta   90.00
_cell.angle_gamma   90.00
#
_symmetry.space_group_name_H-M   'P 1'
#
loop_
_entity.id
_entity.type
_entity.pdbx_description
1 polymer ?
#
loop_
_entity_poly.entity_id
_entity_poly.type
_entity_poly.pdbx_seq_one_letter_code
_entity_poly.pdbx_strand_id
1 'polypeptide(L)'
;PTPAAQAYVEHIHQVSATQPELLVAHSYTRYLGDLSGGQILKGIAQRGMNLSNGEGTAFYEFKDIPDEKQFKAKYRQAMDELPIDEATADRIVDEANATFGMNMKVFQELEGNLIKAIGQMLFNSLTRRRGRGTTELATAD
;
A
#
# COMPACT_ATOMS: atom_id res chain seq x y z
N PRO A 1 -10.00 8.72 -13.13
CA PRO A 1 -8.74 8.61 -12.35
C PRO A 1 -7.93 9.90 -12.44
N THR A 2 -7.19 10.24 -11.38
CA THR A 2 -6.21 11.33 -11.42
C THR A 2 -5.02 10.94 -12.31
N PRO A 3 -4.18 11.89 -12.77
CA PRO A 3 -3.04 11.57 -13.63
C PRO A 3 -2.09 10.52 -13.05
N ALA A 4 -1.74 10.56 -11.76
CA ALA A 4 -0.88 9.53 -11.16
C ALA A 4 -1.57 8.17 -11.07
N ALA A 5 -2.89 8.14 -10.84
CA ALA A 5 -3.64 6.89 -10.85
C ALA A 5 -3.69 6.28 -12.26
N GLN A 6 -3.87 7.11 -13.30
CA GLN A 6 -3.83 6.68 -14.69
C GLN A 6 -2.46 6.13 -15.06
N ALA A 7 -1.38 6.84 -14.71
CA ALA A 7 -0.01 6.37 -14.95
C ALA A 7 0.29 5.04 -14.24
N TYR A 8 -0.23 4.85 -13.02
CA TYR A 8 -0.04 3.60 -12.29
C TYR A 8 -0.80 2.44 -12.96
N VAL A 9 -2.02 2.66 -13.44
CA VAL A 9 -2.79 1.67 -14.21
C VAL A 9 -2.07 1.30 -15.51
N GLU A 10 -1.58 2.28 -16.25
CA GLU A 10 -0.81 2.07 -17.49
C GLU A 10 0.45 1.24 -17.25
N HIS A 11 1.17 1.53 -16.17
CA HIS A 11 2.36 0.76 -15.78
C HIS A 11 2.02 -0.71 -15.47
N ILE A 12 0.94 -0.97 -14.72
CA ILE A 12 0.48 -2.35 -14.46
C ILE A 12 0.18 -3.08 -15.77
N HIS A 13 -0.50 -2.42 -16.73
CA HIS A 13 -0.78 -3.02 -18.04
C HIS A 13 0.50 -3.28 -18.84
N GLN A 14 1.46 -2.35 -18.82
CA GLN A 14 2.74 -2.51 -19.49
C GLN A 14 3.55 -3.68 -18.91
N VAL A 15 3.67 -3.75 -17.58
CA VAL A 15 4.35 -4.85 -16.88
C VAL A 15 3.67 -6.17 -17.18
N SER A 16 2.33 -6.23 -17.10
CA SER A 16 1.57 -7.44 -17.42
C SER A 16 1.81 -7.94 -18.85
N ALA A 17 2.07 -7.05 -19.81
CA ALA A 17 2.26 -7.41 -21.21
C ALA A 17 3.71 -7.80 -21.55
N THR A 18 4.69 -7.31 -20.78
CA THR A 18 6.11 -7.40 -21.16
C THR A 18 6.97 -8.17 -20.16
N GLN A 19 6.65 -8.11 -18.87
CA GLN A 19 7.42 -8.70 -17.76
C GLN A 19 6.46 -9.13 -16.63
N PRO A 20 5.54 -10.09 -16.90
CA PRO A 20 4.45 -10.42 -15.99
C PRO A 20 4.91 -10.92 -14.61
N GLU A 21 6.13 -11.46 -14.48
CA GLU A 21 6.72 -11.85 -13.20
C GLU A 21 6.82 -10.68 -12.22
N LEU A 22 6.95 -9.44 -12.70
CA LEU A 22 7.02 -8.26 -11.85
C LEU A 22 5.66 -7.88 -11.24
N LEU A 23 4.56 -8.50 -11.68
CA LEU A 23 3.24 -8.33 -11.03
C LEU A 23 3.24 -8.80 -9.56
N VAL A 24 4.16 -9.69 -9.18
CA VAL A 24 4.36 -10.09 -7.79
C VAL A 24 4.68 -8.89 -6.90
N ALA A 25 5.45 -7.92 -7.40
CA ALA A 25 5.78 -6.69 -6.68
C ALA A 25 4.54 -5.83 -6.37
N HIS A 26 3.65 -5.67 -7.36
CA HIS A 26 2.39 -4.96 -7.18
C HIS A 26 1.47 -5.64 -6.16
N SER A 27 1.35 -6.97 -6.27
CA SER A 27 0.59 -7.80 -5.34
C SER A 27 1.14 -7.67 -3.92
N TYR A 28 2.46 -7.76 -3.75
CA TYR A 28 3.14 -7.60 -2.46
C TYR A 28 2.88 -6.22 -1.84
N THR A 29 3.18 -5.15 -2.58
CA THR A 29 3.08 -3.78 -2.06
C THR A 29 1.64 -3.41 -1.69
N ARG A 30 0.65 -3.89 -2.44
CA ARG A 30 -0.77 -3.61 -2.17
C ARG A 30 -1.33 -4.54 -1.10
N TYR A 31 -1.44 -5.84 -1.36
CA TYR A 31 -2.23 -6.73 -0.53
C TYR A 31 -1.58 -7.03 0.82
N LEU A 32 -0.26 -7.19 0.88
CA LEU A 32 0.42 -7.38 2.16
C LEU A 32 0.39 -6.10 3.00
N GLY A 33 0.43 -4.95 2.34
CA GLY A 33 0.23 -3.63 2.95
C GLY A 33 -1.18 -3.47 3.53
N ASP A 34 -2.21 -3.87 2.79
CA ASP A 34 -3.60 -3.78 3.20
C ASP A 34 -3.91 -4.72 4.39
N LEU A 35 -3.31 -5.93 4.43
CA LEU A 35 -3.36 -6.87 5.56
C LEU A 35 -2.43 -6.50 6.73
N SER A 36 -1.68 -5.40 6.64
CA SER A 36 -0.75 -4.96 7.68
C SER A 36 -1.07 -3.54 8.13
N GLY A 37 -0.57 -2.53 7.43
CA GLY A 37 -0.86 -1.13 7.75
C GLY A 37 -2.31 -0.74 7.49
N GLY A 38 -2.99 -1.41 6.56
CA GLY A 38 -4.40 -1.16 6.23
C GLY A 38 -5.33 -1.30 7.43
N GLN A 39 -5.09 -2.27 8.33
CA GLN A 39 -5.90 -2.43 9.55
C GLN A 39 -5.78 -1.24 10.51
N ILE A 40 -4.59 -0.62 10.59
CA ILE A 40 -4.40 0.62 11.35
C ILE A 40 -5.15 1.78 10.67
N LEU A 41 -5.04 1.88 9.33
CA LEU A 41 -5.72 2.92 8.54
C LEU A 41 -7.25 2.81 8.64
N LYS A 42 -7.80 1.59 8.69
CA LYS A 42 -9.22 1.34 8.96
C LYS A 42 -9.66 2.03 10.25
N GLY A 43 -8.95 1.79 11.35
CA GLY A 43 -9.27 2.39 12.65
C GLY A 43 -9.08 3.91 12.69
N ILE A 44 -8.15 4.46 11.90
CA ILE A 44 -7.99 5.91 11.73
C ILE A 44 -9.17 6.48 10.94
N ALA A 45 -9.56 5.86 9.84
CA ALA A 45 -10.65 6.29 8.98
C ALA A 45 -11.99 6.31 9.73
N GLN A 46 -12.31 5.24 10.48
CA GLN A 46 -13.53 5.16 11.29
C GLN A 46 -13.64 6.31 12.28
N ARG A 47 -12.57 6.60 13.01
CA ARG A 47 -12.53 7.70 13.99
C ARG A 47 -12.53 9.08 13.32
N GLY A 48 -11.69 9.26 12.31
CA GLY A 48 -11.49 10.55 11.65
C GLY A 48 -12.71 11.03 10.86
N MET A 49 -13.53 10.11 10.36
CA MET A 49 -14.74 10.41 9.58
C MET A 49 -16.03 10.09 10.33
N ASN A 50 -15.95 9.70 11.61
CA ASN A 50 -17.10 9.31 12.43
C ASN A 50 -18.01 8.26 11.75
N LEU A 51 -17.40 7.22 11.18
CA LEU A 51 -18.12 6.15 10.49
C LEU A 51 -18.68 5.16 11.53
N SER A 52 -19.95 4.80 11.37
CA SER A 52 -20.65 3.83 12.22
C SER A 52 -20.96 2.53 11.47
N ASN A 53 -21.19 1.46 12.22
CA ASN A 53 -21.77 0.19 11.74
C ASN A 53 -21.03 -0.52 10.58
N GLY A 54 -19.71 -0.31 10.45
CA GLY A 54 -18.91 -0.98 9.41
C GLY A 54 -19.03 -0.36 8.01
N GLU A 55 -19.81 0.70 7.84
CA GLU A 55 -19.92 1.40 6.57
C GLU A 55 -18.67 2.23 6.26
N GLY A 56 -18.31 2.36 4.98
CA GLY A 56 -17.19 3.18 4.52
C GLY A 56 -15.78 2.56 4.69
N THR A 57 -15.66 1.36 5.24
CA THR A 57 -14.34 0.69 5.44
C THR A 57 -14.23 -0.73 4.87
N ALA A 58 -15.17 -1.13 4.01
CA ALA A 58 -15.18 -2.45 3.38
C ALA A 58 -13.87 -2.82 2.64
N PHE A 59 -13.11 -1.81 2.17
CA PHE A 59 -11.80 -2.01 1.55
C PHE A 59 -10.79 -2.75 2.45
N TYR A 60 -10.90 -2.58 3.78
CA TYR A 60 -10.02 -3.22 4.76
C TYR A 60 -10.66 -4.47 5.41
N GLU A 61 -11.72 -5.02 4.83
CA GLU A 61 -12.46 -6.17 5.36
C GLU A 61 -12.28 -7.42 4.49
N PHE A 62 -11.53 -8.39 5.00
CA PHE A 62 -11.17 -9.62 4.29
C PHE A 62 -11.95 -10.82 4.82
N LYS A 63 -13.20 -10.98 4.38
CA LYS A 63 -14.12 -12.02 4.90
C LYS A 63 -13.61 -13.45 4.74
N ASP A 64 -12.86 -13.70 3.66
CA ASP A 64 -12.30 -15.02 3.35
C ASP A 64 -10.92 -15.27 4.00
N ILE A 65 -10.43 -14.30 4.80
CA ILE A 65 -9.15 -14.37 5.51
C ILE A 65 -9.43 -14.28 7.03
N PRO A 66 -9.83 -15.38 7.67
CA PRO A 66 -10.17 -15.38 9.10
C PRO A 66 -8.94 -15.23 10.01
N ASP A 67 -7.75 -15.60 9.53
CA ASP A 67 -6.47 -15.45 10.23
C ASP A 67 -5.46 -14.72 9.33
N GLU A 68 -5.39 -13.40 9.47
CA GLU A 68 -4.47 -12.56 8.71
C GLU A 68 -3.00 -12.90 8.98
N LYS A 69 -2.65 -13.32 10.20
CA LYS A 69 -1.25 -13.64 10.54
C LYS A 69 -0.82 -14.90 9.79
N GLN A 70 -1.65 -15.94 9.83
CA GLN A 70 -1.39 -17.18 9.11
C GLN A 70 -1.37 -16.93 7.58
N PHE A 71 -2.30 -16.12 7.07
CA PHE A 71 -2.33 -15.81 5.64
C PHE A 71 -1.05 -15.08 5.20
N LYS A 72 -0.59 -14.08 5.95
CA LYS A 72 0.67 -13.38 5.66
C LYS A 72 1.90 -14.28 5.71
N ALA A 73 1.91 -15.27 6.62
CA ALA A 73 2.99 -16.26 6.66
C ALA A 73 2.99 -17.13 5.38
N LYS A 74 1.81 -17.66 4.99
CA LYS A 74 1.65 -18.43 3.74
C LYS A 74 2.00 -17.61 2.50
N TYR A 75 1.62 -16.33 2.46
CA TYR A 75 1.93 -15.44 1.35
C TYR A 75 3.45 -15.25 1.19
N ARG A 76 4.19 -15.01 2.29
CA ARG A 76 5.65 -14.89 2.26
C ARG A 76 6.31 -16.19 1.81
N GLN A 77 5.88 -17.32 2.38
CA GLN A 77 6.38 -18.63 1.96
C GLN A 77 6.16 -18.86 0.46
N ALA A 78 4.99 -18.52 -0.07
CA ALA A 78 4.71 -18.65 -1.51
C ALA A 78 5.62 -17.75 -2.37
N MET A 79 6.05 -16.59 -1.87
CA MET A 79 7.06 -15.76 -2.56
C MET A 79 8.44 -16.39 -2.50
N ASP A 80 8.84 -16.93 -1.35
CA ASP A 80 10.14 -17.60 -1.15
C ASP A 80 10.28 -18.86 -2.05
N GLU A 81 9.16 -19.50 -2.39
CA GLU A 81 9.10 -20.71 -3.23
C GLU A 81 9.00 -20.42 -4.74
N LEU A 82 9.00 -19.15 -5.17
CA LEU A 82 8.93 -18.81 -6.59
C LEU A 82 10.15 -19.36 -7.36
N PRO A 83 9.96 -20.04 -8.50
CA PRO A 83 11.05 -20.62 -9.29
C PRO A 83 11.73 -19.55 -10.15
N ILE A 84 12.37 -18.58 -9.50
CA ILE A 84 13.06 -17.45 -10.14
C ILE A 84 14.54 -17.42 -9.77
N ASP A 85 15.34 -16.79 -10.62
CA ASP A 85 16.75 -16.51 -10.31
C ASP A 85 16.90 -15.22 -9.46
N GLU A 86 18.09 -15.03 -8.91
CA GLU A 86 18.44 -13.87 -8.09
C GLU A 86 18.25 -12.55 -8.85
N ALA A 87 18.61 -12.52 -10.14
CA ALA A 87 18.43 -11.33 -10.98
C ALA A 87 16.96 -10.95 -11.13
N THR A 88 16.06 -11.92 -11.26
CA THR A 88 14.61 -11.68 -11.30
C THR A 88 14.09 -11.21 -9.94
N ALA A 89 14.59 -11.78 -8.85
CA ALA A 89 14.26 -11.34 -7.50
C ALA A 89 14.63 -9.87 -7.27
N ASP A 90 15.82 -9.44 -7.70
CA ASP A 90 16.25 -8.04 -7.64
C ASP A 90 15.31 -7.12 -8.43
N ARG A 91 14.92 -7.51 -9.66
CA ARG A 91 13.95 -6.73 -10.45
C ARG A 91 12.58 -6.63 -9.78
N ILE A 92 12.14 -7.68 -9.08
CA ILE A 92 10.89 -7.65 -8.30
C ILE A 92 11.00 -6.66 -7.14
N VAL A 93 12.15 -6.61 -6.46
CA VAL A 93 12.40 -5.63 -5.38
C VAL A 93 12.41 -4.20 -5.93
N ASP A 94 13.06 -3.96 -7.06
CA ASP A 94 13.08 -2.66 -7.74
C ASP A 94 11.66 -2.22 -8.15
N GLU A 95 10.88 -3.13 -8.73
CA GLU A 95 9.48 -2.86 -9.07
C GLU A 95 8.63 -2.61 -7.82
N ALA A 96 8.90 -3.27 -6.70
CA ALA A 96 8.18 -3.02 -5.45
C ALA A 96 8.44 -1.60 -4.94
N ASN A 97 9.69 -1.12 -5.02
CA ASN A 97 10.06 0.25 -4.70
C ASN A 97 9.39 1.26 -5.66
N ALA A 98 9.40 0.97 -6.96
CA ALA A 98 8.71 1.80 -7.96
C ALA A 98 7.20 1.88 -7.66
N THR A 99 6.60 0.74 -7.31
CA THR A 99 5.21 0.60 -6.91
C THR A 99 4.88 1.44 -5.68
N PHE A 100 5.72 1.40 -4.64
CA PHE A 100 5.56 2.29 -3.48
C PHE A 100 5.61 3.77 -3.89
N GLY A 101 6.53 4.14 -4.77
CA GLY A 101 6.64 5.50 -5.33
C GLY A 101 5.38 5.92 -6.10
N MET A 102 4.82 5.05 -6.92
CA MET A 102 3.57 5.31 -7.65
C MET A 102 2.38 5.48 -6.70
N ASN A 103 2.25 4.64 -5.69
CA ASN A 103 1.21 4.81 -4.65
C ASN A 103 1.37 6.16 -3.93
N MET A 104 2.60 6.58 -3.63
CA MET A 104 2.84 7.88 -3.01
C MET A 104 2.42 9.05 -3.90
N LYS A 105 2.68 8.98 -5.21
CA LYS A 105 2.22 10.00 -6.17
C LYS A 105 0.70 10.11 -6.20
N VAL A 106 -0.02 8.99 -6.14
CA VAL A 106 -1.50 9.00 -6.04
C VAL A 106 -1.95 9.72 -4.77
N PHE A 107 -1.31 9.48 -3.63
CA PHE A 107 -1.64 10.20 -2.39
C PHE A 107 -1.31 11.70 -2.46
N GLN A 108 -0.18 12.06 -3.07
CA GLN A 108 0.23 13.46 -3.23
C GLN A 108 -0.76 14.28 -4.06
N GLU A 109 -1.40 13.69 -5.06
CA GLU A 109 -2.46 14.37 -5.84
C GLU A 109 -3.69 14.72 -4.99
N LEU A 110 -3.92 14.01 -3.88
CA LEU A 110 -5.01 14.29 -2.95
C LEU A 110 -4.63 15.35 -1.89
N GLU A 111 -3.34 15.66 -1.74
CA GLU A 111 -2.84 16.62 -0.74
C GLU A 111 -3.41 18.02 -0.96
N GLY A 112 -3.52 18.46 -2.22
CA GLY A 112 -4.12 19.76 -2.56
C GLY A 112 -5.59 19.88 -2.11
N ASN A 113 -6.34 18.78 -2.19
CA ASN A 113 -7.72 18.74 -1.70
C ASN A 113 -7.77 18.81 -0.17
N LEU A 114 -6.83 18.17 0.52
CA LEU A 114 -6.73 18.22 1.98
C LEU A 114 -6.36 19.63 2.46
N ILE A 115 -5.35 20.28 1.86
CA ILE A 115 -4.96 21.66 2.17
C ILE A 115 -6.15 22.61 2.02
N LYS A 116 -6.94 22.45 0.95
CA LYS A 116 -8.14 23.26 0.73
C LYS A 116 -9.21 23.02 1.79
N ALA A 117 -9.35 21.79 2.28
CA ALA A 117 -10.34 21.41 3.28
C ALA A 117 -10.00 21.87 4.71
N ILE A 118 -8.72 21.79 5.12
CA ILE A 118 -8.29 22.09 6.49
C ILE A 118 -7.52 23.41 6.64
N GLY A 119 -7.16 24.05 5.54
CA GLY A 119 -6.39 25.29 5.49
C GLY A 119 -4.87 25.07 5.61
N GLN A 120 -4.10 25.89 4.88
CA GLN A 120 -2.63 25.76 4.74
C GLN A 120 -1.87 25.79 6.08
N MET A 121 -2.28 26.64 7.03
CA MET A 121 -1.59 26.77 8.32
C MET A 121 -1.74 25.51 9.20
N LEU A 122 -2.94 24.92 9.24
CA LEU A 122 -3.20 23.71 10.01
C LEU A 122 -2.50 22.49 9.37
N PHE A 123 -2.52 22.40 8.03
CA PHE A 123 -1.79 21.36 7.30
C PHE A 123 -0.29 21.39 7.59
N ASN A 124 0.35 22.56 7.48
CA ASN A 124 1.79 22.73 7.73
C ASN A 124 2.19 22.35 9.18
N SER A 125 1.29 22.55 10.15
CA SER A 125 1.55 22.16 11.55
C SER A 125 1.50 20.64 11.77
N LEU A 126 0.66 19.92 11.02
CA LEU A 126 0.48 18.47 11.15
C LEU A 126 1.59 17.69 10.42
N THR A 127 2.03 18.15 9.25
CA THR A 127 3.03 17.44 8.42
C THR A 127 4.47 17.67 8.87
N ARG A 128 4.75 18.71 9.68
CA ARG A 128 6.09 18.99 10.23
C ARG A 128 6.62 17.90 11.18
N ARG A 129 5.74 17.15 11.83
CA ARG A 129 6.13 16.02 12.70
C ARG A 129 6.25 14.73 11.86
N ARG A 130 7.38 14.56 11.17
CA ARG A 130 7.68 13.29 10.49
C ARG A 130 8.01 12.23 11.55
N GLY A 131 7.11 11.28 11.76
CA GLY A 131 7.32 10.13 12.64
C GLY A 131 8.30 9.12 12.03
N ARG A 132 9.04 8.40 12.89
CA ARG A 132 9.96 7.32 12.53
C ARG A 132 9.19 6.16 11.86
N GLY A 133 9.71 5.61 10.77
CA GLY A 133 9.03 4.60 9.95
C GLY A 133 8.80 3.28 10.70
N THR A 134 7.58 2.76 10.64
CA THR A 134 7.13 1.57 11.39
C THR A 134 7.80 0.26 10.95
N THR A 135 8.36 0.21 9.74
CA THR A 135 9.02 -0.99 9.21
C THR A 135 10.42 -1.25 9.77
N GLU A 136 11.08 -0.27 10.39
CA GLU A 136 12.32 -0.51 11.15
C GLU A 136 12.09 -1.36 12.41
N LEU A 137 10.85 -1.49 12.90
CA LEU A 137 10.50 -2.24 14.10
C LEU A 137 9.90 -3.63 13.78
N ALA A 138 9.59 -3.92 12.53
CA ALA A 138 8.91 -5.16 12.12
C ALA A 138 9.87 -6.30 11.74
N THR A 139 11.19 -6.07 11.80
CA THR A 139 12.24 -7.09 11.60
C THR A 139 12.84 -7.59 12.92
N ALA A 140 12.23 -7.24 14.06
CA ALA A 140 12.53 -7.86 15.34
C ALA A 140 11.42 -8.89 15.64
N ASP A 141 11.85 -10.16 15.66
CA ASP A 141 11.15 -11.41 16.00
C ASP A 141 10.36 -12.12 14.87
#